data_AF-A0A081NWM8-F1
#
_entry.id   AF-A0A081NWM8-F1
#
_cell.length_a   1.000
_cell.length_b   1.000
_cell.length_c   1.000
_cell.angle_alpha   90.00
_cell.angle_beta   90.00
_cell.angle_gamma   90.00
#
_symmetry.space_group_name_H-M   'P 1'
#
loop_
_entity.id
_entity.type
_entity.pdbx_description
1 polymer ?
#
loop_
_entity_poly.entity_id
_entity_poly.type
_entity_poly.pdbx_seq_one_letter_code
_entity_poly.pdbx_strand_id
1 'polypeptide(L)'
;MAQNQPGIYENRVMELLGSLAEMLLKKEQPKEPFAEYPDLLYAEDVINITRWSSSHTYSVMKRPNFPLANGGEKPYCVFKRDFIRWLEREVP
;
A
#
# COMPACT_ATOMS: atom_id res chain seq x y z
N MET A 1 -44.29 -10.98 -30.15
CA MET A 1 -43.58 -11.98 -29.32
C MET A 1 -42.19 -11.45 -29.06
N ALA A 2 -41.91 -10.98 -27.82
CA ALA A 2 -40.59 -10.49 -27.45
C ALA A 2 -39.67 -11.70 -27.22
N GLN A 3 -38.68 -11.87 -28.09
CA GLN A 3 -37.62 -12.87 -27.90
C GLN A 3 -36.73 -12.42 -26.74
N ASN A 4 -36.96 -12.99 -25.56
CA ASN A 4 -35.98 -12.99 -24.48
C ASN A 4 -34.70 -13.65 -25.02
N GLN A 5 -33.63 -12.87 -25.18
CA GLN A 5 -32.27 -13.41 -25.32
C GLN A 5 -31.58 -13.37 -23.94
N PRO A 6 -31.70 -14.43 -23.11
CA PRO A 6 -30.92 -14.54 -21.88
C PRO A 6 -29.47 -15.00 -22.13
N GLY A 7 -28.96 -14.95 -23.36
CA GLY A 7 -27.67 -15.58 -23.70
C GLY A 7 -26.42 -14.72 -23.51
N ILE A 8 -26.52 -13.39 -23.60
CA ILE A 8 -25.31 -12.54 -23.68
C ILE A 8 -24.83 -12.12 -22.29
N TYR A 9 -25.76 -11.88 -21.37
CA TYR A 9 -25.42 -11.39 -20.03
C TYR A 9 -24.86 -12.48 -19.13
N GLU A 10 -25.44 -13.68 -19.16
CA GLU A 10 -24.98 -14.83 -18.35
C GLU A 10 -23.57 -15.28 -18.75
N ASN A 11 -23.25 -15.26 -20.05
CA ASN A 11 -21.91 -15.59 -20.53
C ASN A 11 -20.86 -14.58 -20.05
N ARG A 12 -21.14 -13.27 -20.11
CA ARG A 12 -20.23 -12.24 -19.58
C ARG A 12 -20.01 -12.35 -18.08
N VAL A 13 -21.06 -12.68 -17.33
CA VAL A 13 -20.96 -12.87 -15.88
C VAL A 13 -20.10 -14.09 -15.56
N MET A 14 -20.28 -15.20 -16.28
CA MET A 14 -19.44 -16.41 -16.11
C MET A 14 -17.98 -16.17 -16.48
N GLU A 15 -17.68 -15.43 -17.54
CA GLU A 15 -16.31 -15.07 -17.93
C GLU A 15 -15.63 -14.16 -16.89
N LEU A 16 -16.35 -13.17 -16.35
CA LEU A 16 -15.84 -12.28 -15.30
C LEU A 16 -15.58 -13.05 -14.01
N LEU A 17 -16.49 -13.94 -13.61
CA LEU A 17 -16.33 -14.79 -12.43
C LEU A 17 -15.19 -15.79 -12.60
N GLY A 18 -15.03 -16.36 -13.80
CA GLY A 18 -13.90 -17.23 -14.15
C GLY A 18 -12.56 -16.49 -14.04
N SER A 19 -12.49 -15.28 -14.58
CA SER A 19 -11.29 -14.43 -14.50
C SER A 19 -10.97 -14.03 -13.06
N LEU A 20 -11.99 -13.71 -12.26
CA LEU A 20 -11.84 -13.37 -10.85
C LEU A 20 -11.38 -14.58 -10.03
N ALA A 21 -11.96 -15.76 -10.28
CA ALA A 21 -11.58 -17.00 -9.64
C ALA A 21 -10.14 -17.40 -10.01
N GLU A 22 -9.71 -17.19 -11.25
CA GLU A 22 -8.34 -17.46 -11.68
C GLU A 22 -7.33 -16.50 -11.03
N MET A 23 -7.67 -15.22 -10.85
CA MET A 23 -6.87 -14.27 -10.06
C MET A 23 -6.76 -14.69 -8.58
N LEU A 24 -7.86 -15.17 -7.98
CA LEU A 24 -7.87 -15.63 -6.58
C LEU A 24 -7.13 -16.98 -6.41
N LEU A 25 -7.23 -17.88 -7.38
CA LEU A 25 -6.58 -19.21 -7.40
C LEU A 25 -5.08 -19.10 -7.64
N LYS A 26 -4.62 -18.10 -8.41
CA LYS A 26 -3.20 -17.87 -8.68
C LYS A 26 -2.39 -17.58 -7.42
N LYS A 27 -3.02 -17.36 -6.25
CA LYS A 27 -2.32 -17.09 -4.99
C LYS A 27 -1.11 -16.20 -5.23
N GLU A 28 -1.28 -15.14 -6.03
CA GLU A 28 -0.37 -14.01 -5.90
C GLU A 28 -0.64 -13.53 -4.49
N GLN A 29 0.16 -14.07 -3.55
CA GLN A 29 0.23 -13.53 -2.21
C GLN A 29 0.38 -12.04 -2.43
N PRO A 30 -0.45 -11.20 -1.78
CA PRO A 30 -0.27 -9.77 -1.89
C PRO A 30 1.20 -9.54 -1.57
N LYS A 31 1.99 -9.09 -2.58
CA LYS A 31 3.37 -8.69 -2.35
C LYS A 31 3.28 -7.78 -1.15
N GLU A 32 3.97 -8.13 -0.06
CA GLU A 32 3.93 -7.29 1.13
C GLU A 32 4.22 -5.86 0.65
N PRO A 33 3.33 -4.89 0.88
CA PRO A 33 3.37 -3.59 0.22
C PRO A 33 4.67 -2.81 0.47
N PHE A 34 5.52 -3.33 1.36
CA PHE A 34 6.79 -2.76 1.74
C PHE A 34 7.97 -3.72 1.59
N ALA A 35 7.83 -4.96 1.09
CA ALA A 35 8.93 -5.95 1.05
C ALA A 35 10.19 -5.45 0.32
N GLU A 36 10.03 -4.56 -0.66
CA GLU A 36 11.12 -4.02 -1.48
C GLU A 36 11.94 -2.92 -0.78
N TYR A 37 11.47 -2.39 0.36
CA TYR A 37 12.14 -1.30 1.08
C TYR A 37 13.02 -1.79 2.23
N PRO A 38 14.16 -1.12 2.48
CA PRO A 38 15.08 -1.45 3.56
C PRO A 38 14.43 -1.32 4.95
N ASP A 39 15.00 -1.97 5.96
CA ASP A 39 14.48 -1.90 7.33
C ASP A 39 14.60 -0.51 7.95
N LEU A 40 15.55 0.29 7.49
CA LEU A 40 15.70 1.70 7.86
C LEU A 40 15.30 2.57 6.67
N LEU A 41 14.25 3.36 6.85
CA LEU A 41 13.69 4.25 5.84
C LEU A 41 14.18 5.68 6.10
N TYR A 42 14.69 6.32 5.05
CA TYR A 42 14.96 7.76 5.04
C TYR A 42 13.74 8.53 4.52
N ALA A 43 13.79 9.86 4.62
CA ALA A 43 12.73 10.72 4.09
C ALA A 43 12.38 10.43 2.62
N GLU A 44 13.36 10.09 1.78
CA GLU A 44 13.14 9.72 0.37
C GLU A 44 12.34 8.41 0.23
N ASP A 45 12.65 7.40 1.05
CA ASP A 45 11.89 6.14 1.06
C ASP A 45 10.44 6.38 1.51
N VAL A 46 10.25 7.20 2.54
CA VAL A 46 8.91 7.58 3.03
C VAL A 46 8.13 8.30 1.93
N ILE A 47 8.75 9.23 1.19
CA ILE A 47 8.13 9.90 0.03
C ILE A 47 7.73 8.87 -1.04
N ASN A 48 8.60 7.93 -1.36
CA ASN A 48 8.33 6.91 -2.38
C ASN A 48 7.19 5.97 -2.00
N ILE A 49 7.13 5.57 -0.72
CA ILE A 49 6.11 4.70 -0.16
C ILE A 49 4.75 5.42 -0.10
N THR A 50 4.72 6.63 0.46
CA THR A 50 3.46 7.36 0.74
C THR A 50 2.98 8.20 -0.44
N ARG A 51 3.85 8.46 -1.41
CA ARG A 51 3.65 9.43 -2.49
C ARG A 51 3.33 10.85 -2.00
N TRP A 52 3.70 11.17 -0.77
CA TRP A 52 3.56 12.52 -0.21
C TRP A 52 4.55 13.50 -0.84
N SER A 53 4.23 14.79 -0.78
CA SER A 53 5.21 15.82 -1.14
C SER A 53 6.36 15.83 -0.13
N SER A 54 7.55 16.26 -0.57
CA SER A 54 8.71 16.36 0.31
C SER A 54 8.41 17.27 1.51
N SER A 55 7.75 18.41 1.29
CA SER A 55 7.36 19.35 2.35
C SER A 55 6.44 18.69 3.38
N HIS A 56 5.42 17.95 2.93
CA HIS A 56 4.52 17.24 3.83
C HIS A 56 5.24 16.16 4.61
N THR A 57 6.11 15.39 3.95
CA THR A 57 6.89 14.32 4.58
C THR A 57 7.77 14.87 5.72
N TYR A 58 8.56 15.91 5.46
CA TYR A 58 9.37 16.53 6.51
C TYR A 58 8.53 17.12 7.64
N SER A 59 7.34 17.67 7.33
CA SER A 59 6.42 18.16 8.36
C SER A 59 5.90 17.03 9.25
N VAL A 60 5.65 15.85 8.69
CA VAL A 60 5.21 14.67 9.43
C VAL A 60 6.35 14.09 10.27
N MET A 61 7.55 13.94 9.69
CA MET A 61 8.71 13.38 10.39
C MET A 61 9.23 14.27 11.53
N LYS A 62 8.90 15.57 11.53
CA LYS A 62 9.19 16.51 12.63
C LYS A 62 8.18 16.45 13.77
N ARG A 63 7.08 15.70 13.64
CA ARG A 63 6.09 15.61 14.70
C ARG A 63 6.67 14.87 15.91
N PRO A 64 6.32 15.26 17.14
CA PRO A 64 6.85 14.64 18.35
C PRO A 64 6.42 13.17 18.52
N ASN A 65 5.34 12.75 17.86
CA ASN A 65 4.84 11.38 17.89
C ASN A 65 5.37 10.50 16.75
N PHE A 66 6.20 11.04 15.84
CA PHE A 66 6.75 10.26 14.75
C PHE A 66 7.90 9.38 15.27
N PRO A 67 7.95 8.07 14.91
CA PRO A 67 8.91 7.13 15.48
C PRO A 67 10.31 7.29 14.85
N LEU A 68 10.96 8.42 15.08
CA LEU A 68 12.31 8.66 14.59
C LEU A 68 13.28 7.61 15.18
N ALA A 69 14.05 6.97 14.30
CA ALA A 69 15.19 6.17 14.69
C ALA A 69 16.32 7.15 15.07
N ASN A 70 16.59 7.29 16.37
CA ASN A 70 17.66 8.17 16.87
C ASN A 70 19.04 7.58 16.52
N GLY A 71 19.54 7.92 15.33
CA GLY A 71 20.83 7.48 14.82
C GLY A 71 21.77 8.65 14.50
N GLY A 72 22.20 9.40 15.52
CA GLY A 72 23.30 10.38 15.37
C GLY A 72 23.12 11.43 14.27
N GLU A 73 24.22 11.80 13.60
CA GLU A 73 24.36 12.90 12.61
C GLU A 73 23.40 12.86 11.39
N LYS A 74 22.57 11.83 11.23
CA LYS A 74 21.58 11.74 10.16
C LYS A 74 20.18 11.99 10.71
N PRO A 75 19.68 13.23 10.70
CA PRO A 75 18.31 13.50 11.10
C PRO A 75 17.35 12.90 10.04
N TYR A 76 16.19 12.41 10.49
CA TYR A 76 15.07 11.93 9.65
C TYR A 76 15.23 10.52 9.02
N CYS A 77 15.50 9.51 9.85
CA CYS A 77 15.25 8.11 9.50
C CYS A 77 14.30 7.44 10.50
N VAL A 78 13.67 6.34 10.07
CA VAL A 78 12.68 5.57 10.83
C VAL A 78 12.80 4.10 10.49
N PHE A 79 12.61 3.20 11.47
CA PHE A 79 12.50 1.79 11.16
C PHE A 79 11.18 1.50 10.44
N LYS A 80 11.24 0.78 9.32
CA LYS A 80 10.09 0.39 8.49
C LYS A 80 8.93 -0.19 9.31
N ARG A 81 9.23 -1.07 10.26
CA ARG A 81 8.22 -1.66 11.16
C ARG A 81 7.50 -0.61 12.01
N ASP A 82 8.23 0.35 12.55
CA ASP A 82 7.66 1.40 13.40
C ASP A 82 6.91 2.44 12.57
N PHE A 83 7.39 2.74 11.36
CA PHE A 83 6.69 3.57 10.40
C PHE A 83 5.32 2.98 10.01
N ILE A 84 5.27 1.69 9.65
CA ILE A 84 4.01 1.02 9.27
C ILE A 84 3.02 1.05 10.44
N ARG A 85 3.47 0.69 11.66
CA ARG A 85 2.63 0.73 12.86
C ARG A 85 2.11 2.12 13.20
N TRP A 86 2.93 3.15 12.97
CA TRP A 86 2.53 4.54 13.15
C TRP A 86 1.50 4.95 12.07
N LEU A 87 1.72 4.56 10.82
CA LEU A 87 0.82 4.85 9.71
C LEU A 87 -0.56 4.19 9.92
N GLU A 88 -0.61 2.94 10.37
CA GLU A 88 -1.85 2.23 10.74
C GLU A 88 -2.65 2.91 11.86
N ARG A 89 -1.99 3.73 12.70
CA ARG A 89 -2.66 4.49 13.76
C ARG A 89 -3.17 5.86 13.29
N GLU A 90 -2.50 6.45 12.30
CA GLU A 90 -2.84 7.80 11.81
C GLU A 90 -3.85 7.78 10.65
N VAL A 91 -3.93 6.67 9.89
CA VAL A 91 -4.88 6.50 8.78
C VAL A 91 -6.04 5.60 9.24
N PRO A 92 -7.22 6.15 9.58
CA PRO A 92 -8.39 5.38 10.01
C PRO A 92 -9.07 4.61 8.87
#